data_AF-A0A927FW92-F1
#
_entry.id   AF-A0A927FW92-F1
#
_cell.length_a   1.000
_cell.length_b   1.000
_cell.length_c   1.000
_cell.angle_alpha   90.00
_cell.angle_beta   90.00
_cell.angle_gamma   90.00
#
_symmetry.space_group_name_H-M   'P 1'
#
loop_
_entity.id
_entity.type
_entity.pdbx_description
1 polymer ?
#
loop_
_entity_poly.entity_id
_entity_poly.type
_entity_poly.pdbx_seq_one_letter_code
_entity_poly.pdbx_strand_id
1 'polypeptide(L)'
;MATPSPALPEWVLWFSALAPAGAAVVTASAAMAVGVVAYRQWRVAREKLVLDLFDRRFAWYVDYKEQLMKPLSNTRQNIVDAYLAQSRLSDESRFLFGGEILATTMPTLNALQRVIMAVDIEAKKSEDPAAPVLHAKNEYIAIVGPQLENLPKLVLPYMRMHQKL
;
A
#
# COMPACT_ATOMS: atom_id res chain seq x y z
N MET A 1 -34.76 -74.06 -8.75
CA MET A 1 -34.73 -74.15 -7.27
C MET A 1 -33.79 -73.08 -6.76
N ALA A 2 -34.33 -72.01 -6.18
CA ALA A 2 -33.53 -70.98 -5.51
C ALA A 2 -33.67 -71.21 -4.00
N THR A 3 -32.55 -71.47 -3.31
CA THR A 3 -32.52 -71.54 -1.86
C THR A 3 -32.63 -70.12 -1.27
N PRO A 4 -33.41 -69.91 -0.20
CA PRO A 4 -33.50 -68.60 0.42
C PRO A 4 -32.15 -68.22 1.04
N SER A 5 -31.71 -66.98 0.78
CA SER A 5 -30.46 -66.43 1.32
C SER A 5 -30.51 -66.37 2.85
N PRO A 6 -29.41 -66.66 3.56
CA PRO A 6 -29.37 -66.57 5.02
C PRO A 6 -29.61 -65.13 5.46
N ALA A 7 -30.59 -64.94 6.37
CA ALA A 7 -30.83 -63.64 7.00
C ALA A 7 -29.58 -63.19 7.76
N LEU A 8 -29.17 -61.94 7.54
CA LEU A 8 -28.01 -61.37 8.24
C LEU A 8 -28.25 -61.36 9.76
N PRO A 9 -27.21 -61.52 10.58
CA PRO A 9 -27.33 -61.42 12.04
C PRO A 9 -27.86 -60.05 12.47
N GLU A 10 -28.75 -60.02 13.47
CA GLU A 10 -29.39 -58.77 13.94
C GLU A 10 -28.39 -57.70 14.40
N TRP A 11 -27.25 -58.10 14.94
CA TRP A 11 -26.19 -57.15 15.32
C TRP A 11 -25.64 -56.37 14.11
N VAL A 12 -25.61 -56.96 12.91
CA VAL A 12 -25.18 -56.30 11.67
C VAL A 12 -26.19 -55.19 11.26
N LEU A 13 -27.47 -55.40 11.52
CA LEU A 13 -28.53 -54.40 11.26
C LEU A 13 -28.39 -53.19 12.19
N TRP A 14 -28.08 -53.41 13.47
CA TRP A 14 -27.80 -52.33 14.41
C TRP A 14 -26.58 -51.51 14.01
N PHE A 15 -25.48 -52.15 13.62
CA PHE A 15 -24.26 -51.46 13.19
C PHE A 15 -24.46 -50.66 11.89
N SER A 16 -25.15 -51.24 10.90
CA SER A 16 -25.43 -50.54 9.64
C SER A 16 -26.40 -49.36 9.80
N ALA A 17 -27.27 -49.38 10.80
CA ALA A 17 -28.15 -48.25 11.12
C ALA A 17 -27.46 -47.13 11.93
N LEU A 18 -26.50 -47.48 12.80
CA LEU A 18 -25.78 -46.51 13.66
C LEU A 18 -24.60 -45.82 12.94
N ALA A 19 -23.93 -46.51 12.01
CA ALA A 19 -22.77 -45.97 11.30
C ALA A 19 -23.04 -44.65 10.54
N PRO A 20 -24.17 -44.46 9.81
CA PRO A 20 -24.46 -43.22 9.11
C PRO A 20 -24.72 -42.04 10.06
N ALA A 21 -25.39 -42.30 11.19
CA ALA A 21 -25.69 -41.29 12.19
C ALA A 21 -24.41 -40.78 12.88
N GLY A 22 -23.49 -41.69 13.22
CA GLY A 22 -22.17 -41.34 13.76
C GLY A 22 -21.35 -40.50 12.77
N ALA A 23 -21.32 -40.91 11.50
CA ALA A 23 -20.63 -40.16 10.45
C ALA A 23 -21.22 -38.75 10.27
N ALA A 24 -22.55 -38.60 10.25
CA ALA A 24 -23.23 -37.32 10.09
C ALA A 24 -22.89 -36.33 11.22
N VAL A 25 -22.84 -36.80 12.48
CA VAL A 25 -22.48 -35.95 13.63
C VAL A 25 -21.01 -35.51 13.56
N VAL A 26 -20.11 -36.41 13.16
CA VAL A 26 -18.69 -36.07 12.96
C VAL A 26 -18.53 -35.07 11.83
N THR A 27 -19.20 -35.26 10.69
CA THR A 27 -19.15 -34.32 9.57
C THR A 27 -19.73 -32.95 9.95
N ALA A 28 -20.86 -32.91 10.66
CA ALA A 28 -21.48 -31.66 11.08
C ALA A 28 -20.60 -30.90 12.09
N SER A 29 -20.02 -31.60 13.06
CA SER A 29 -19.10 -30.99 14.04
C SER A 29 -17.80 -30.52 13.39
N ALA A 30 -17.23 -31.30 12.47
CA ALA A 30 -16.08 -30.88 11.68
C ALA A 30 -16.40 -29.64 10.83
N ALA A 31 -17.56 -29.62 10.15
CA ALA A 31 -17.99 -28.47 9.35
C ALA A 31 -18.15 -27.20 10.20
N MET A 32 -18.74 -27.32 11.39
CA MET A 32 -18.84 -26.20 12.34
C MET A 32 -17.45 -25.71 12.78
N ALA A 33 -16.55 -26.62 13.14
CA ALA A 33 -15.19 -26.27 13.56
C ALA A 33 -14.43 -25.54 12.43
N VAL A 34 -14.51 -26.06 11.20
CA VAL A 34 -13.91 -25.42 10.02
C VAL A 34 -14.50 -24.04 9.79
N GLY A 35 -15.81 -23.87 9.89
CA GLY A 35 -16.47 -22.57 9.75
C GLY A 35 -15.98 -21.53 10.76
N VAL A 36 -15.81 -21.93 12.02
CA VAL A 36 -15.27 -21.04 13.08
C VAL A 36 -13.82 -20.64 12.79
N VAL A 37 -12.98 -21.59 12.37
CA VAL A 37 -11.58 -21.31 12.04
C VAL A 37 -11.49 -20.38 10.83
N ALA A 38 -12.25 -20.65 9.77
CA ALA A 38 -12.30 -19.81 8.57
C ALA A 38 -12.72 -18.38 8.90
N TYR A 39 -13.74 -18.19 9.75
CA TYR A 39 -14.18 -16.87 10.20
C TYR A 39 -13.07 -16.12 10.97
N ARG A 40 -12.37 -16.82 11.88
CA ARG A 40 -11.23 -16.23 12.61
C ARG A 40 -10.10 -15.84 11.66
N GLN A 41 -9.77 -16.69 10.69
CA GLN A 41 -8.75 -16.39 9.68
C GLN A 41 -9.13 -15.19 8.82
N TRP A 42 -10.39 -15.08 8.39
CA TRP A 42 -10.87 -13.92 7.64
C TRP A 42 -10.72 -12.62 8.43
N ARG A 43 -11.07 -12.62 9.72
CA ARG A 43 -10.89 -11.45 10.59
C ARG A 43 -9.43 -11.02 10.71
N VAL A 44 -8.54 -11.98 10.98
CA VAL A 44 -7.09 -11.71 11.09
C VAL A 44 -6.51 -11.23 9.77
N ALA A 45 -6.89 -11.83 8.65
CA ALA A 45 -6.44 -11.41 7.33
C ALA A 45 -6.89 -9.98 7.01
N ARG A 46 -8.14 -9.62 7.37
CA ARG A 46 -8.66 -8.26 7.21
C ARG A 46 -7.89 -7.24 8.05
N GLU A 47 -7.63 -7.55 9.33
CA GLU A 47 -6.85 -6.68 10.21
C GLU A 47 -5.41 -6.52 9.70
N LYS A 48 -4.79 -7.60 9.23
CA LYS A 48 -3.44 -7.57 8.64
C LYS A 48 -3.38 -6.74 7.36
N LEU A 49 -4.39 -6.82 6.49
CA LEU A 49 -4.47 -6.03 5.26
C LEU A 49 -4.52 -4.53 5.57
N VAL A 50 -5.32 -4.14 6.57
CA VAL A 50 -5.41 -2.73 7.00
C VAL A 50 -4.06 -2.24 7.55
N LEU A 51 -3.36 -3.06 8.33
CA LEU A 51 -2.04 -2.73 8.85
C LEU A 51 -1.00 -2.59 7.71
N ASP A 52 -0.97 -3.53 6.76
CA ASP A 52 -0.03 -3.46 5.62
C ASP A 52 -0.27 -2.20 4.77
N LEU A 53 -1.53 -1.83 4.54
CA LEU A 53 -1.87 -0.58 3.86
C LEU A 53 -1.45 0.65 4.65
N PHE A 54 -1.64 0.64 5.97
CA PHE A 54 -1.18 1.73 6.83
C PHE A 54 0.35 1.90 6.74
N ASP A 55 1.10 0.80 6.89
CA ASP A 55 2.56 0.81 6.87
C ASP A 55 3.08 1.32 5.52
N ARG A 56 2.52 0.84 4.40
CA ARG A 56 2.87 1.33 3.04
C ARG A 56 2.60 2.83 2.87
N ARG A 57 1.44 3.31 3.31
CA ARG A 57 1.07 4.73 3.23
C ARG A 57 1.95 5.60 4.12
N PHE A 58 2.31 5.10 5.29
CA PHE A 58 3.21 5.79 6.21
C PHE A 58 4.63 5.87 5.68
N ALA A 59 5.16 4.75 5.15
CA ALA A 59 6.46 4.71 4.49
C ALA A 59 6.53 5.71 3.33
N TRP A 60 5.52 5.71 2.46
CA TRP A 60 5.42 6.67 1.37
C TRP A 60 5.47 8.13 1.87
N TYR A 61 4.73 8.46 2.94
CA TYR A 61 4.71 9.81 3.49
C TYR A 61 6.08 10.24 4.04
N VAL A 62 6.77 9.36 4.76
CA VAL A 62 8.11 9.63 5.30
C VAL A 62 9.10 9.83 4.16
N ASP A 63 9.11 8.92 3.19
CA ASP A 63 10.00 8.98 2.03
C ASP A 63 9.75 10.25 1.23
N TYR A 64 8.49 10.58 0.92
CA TYR A 64 8.14 11.77 0.18
C TYR A 64 8.62 13.05 0.88
N LYS A 65 8.42 13.14 2.20
CA LYS A 65 8.90 14.27 3.00
C LYS A 65 10.42 14.38 2.98
N GLU A 66 11.14 13.27 3.06
CA GLU A 66 12.60 13.27 3.00
C GLU A 66 13.10 13.74 1.62
N GLN A 67 12.49 13.26 0.53
CA GLN A 67 12.88 13.63 -0.82
C GLN A 67 12.60 15.12 -1.12
N LEU A 68 11.57 15.72 -0.52
CA LEU A 68 11.29 17.15 -0.65
C LEU A 68 12.42 18.04 -0.12
N MET A 69 13.20 17.56 0.85
CA MET A 69 14.26 18.36 1.49
C MET A 69 15.61 18.20 0.79
N LYS A 70 15.82 17.12 0.03
CA LYS A 70 17.11 16.80 -0.62
C LYS A 70 17.57 17.84 -1.65
N PRO A 71 16.70 18.40 -2.53
CA PRO A 71 17.10 19.40 -3.51
C PRO A 71 17.56 20.75 -2.92
N LEU A 72 17.29 20.99 -1.63
CA LEU A 72 17.78 22.18 -0.93
C LEU A 72 19.29 22.15 -0.71
N SER A 73 19.91 20.96 -0.77
CA SER A 73 21.36 20.84 -0.81
C SER A 73 21.96 21.36 -2.14
N ASN A 74 23.24 21.75 -2.13
CA ASN A 74 23.91 22.32 -3.32
C ASN A 74 24.53 21.27 -4.25
N THR A 75 24.26 19.99 -4.04
CA THR A 75 24.86 18.93 -4.86
C THR A 75 23.92 18.54 -6.00
N ARG A 76 24.38 18.65 -7.24
CA ARG A 76 23.64 18.23 -8.44
C ARG A 76 23.10 16.80 -8.34
N GLN A 77 23.91 15.88 -7.82
CA GLN A 77 23.52 14.48 -7.61
C GLN A 77 22.25 14.36 -6.76
N ASN A 78 22.17 15.11 -5.65
CA ASN A 78 21.02 15.06 -4.76
C ASN A 78 19.73 15.56 -5.42
N ILE A 79 19.83 16.52 -6.36
CA ILE A 79 18.70 17.05 -7.11
C ILE A 79 18.16 15.99 -8.09
N VAL A 80 19.07 15.30 -8.80
CA VAL A 80 18.71 14.22 -9.72
C VAL A 80 18.11 13.02 -8.97
N ASP A 81 18.74 12.61 -7.88
CA ASP A 81 18.25 11.48 -7.06
C ASP A 81 16.87 11.79 -6.47
N ALA A 82 16.66 13.02 -5.98
CA ALA A 82 15.37 13.46 -5.49
C ALA A 82 14.31 13.45 -6.60
N TYR A 83 14.64 13.82 -7.84
CA TYR A 83 13.70 13.80 -8.95
C TYR A 83 13.26 12.38 -9.30
N LEU A 84 14.22 11.45 -9.42
CA LEU A 84 13.91 10.05 -9.71
C LEU A 84 13.05 9.44 -8.60
N ALA A 85 13.41 9.68 -7.35
CA ALA A 85 12.64 9.21 -6.20
C ALA A 85 11.24 9.83 -6.16
N GLN A 86 11.12 11.13 -6.39
CA GLN A 86 9.85 11.84 -6.35
C GLN A 86 8.92 11.49 -7.52
N SER A 87 9.48 11.16 -8.69
CA SER A 87 8.71 10.59 -9.81
C SER A 87 8.09 9.25 -9.41
N ARG A 88 8.90 8.33 -8.88
CA ARG A 88 8.42 7.01 -8.42
C ARG A 88 7.36 7.14 -7.32
N LEU A 89 7.60 7.99 -6.33
CA LEU A 89 6.63 8.23 -5.26
C LEU A 89 5.34 8.86 -5.79
N SER A 90 5.42 9.75 -6.79
CA SER A 90 4.20 10.29 -7.42
C SER A 90 3.38 9.19 -8.09
N ASP A 91 4.01 8.28 -8.83
CA ASP A 91 3.33 7.12 -9.42
C ASP A 91 2.71 6.21 -8.37
N GLU A 92 3.44 5.92 -7.29
CA GLU A 92 2.96 5.09 -6.18
C GLU A 92 1.78 5.72 -5.44
N SER A 93 1.77 7.06 -5.30
CA SER A 93 0.70 7.79 -4.62
C SER A 93 -0.66 7.57 -5.26
N ARG A 94 -0.71 7.38 -6.58
CA ARG A 94 -1.93 7.07 -7.33
C ARG A 94 -2.59 5.78 -6.85
N PHE A 95 -1.80 4.77 -6.52
CA PHE A 95 -2.29 3.47 -6.06
C PHE A 95 -2.61 3.47 -4.57
N LEU A 96 -1.82 4.17 -3.76
CA LEU A 96 -1.99 4.21 -2.31
C LEU A 96 -3.13 5.13 -1.85
N PHE A 97 -3.33 6.25 -2.54
CA PHE A 97 -4.23 7.33 -2.13
C PHE A 97 -5.25 7.76 -3.19
N GLY A 98 -5.02 7.42 -4.47
CA GLY A 98 -5.85 7.87 -5.58
C GLY A 98 -5.36 9.17 -6.23
N GLY A 99 -6.22 9.80 -7.03
CA GLY A 99 -5.83 10.96 -7.88
C GLY A 99 -5.58 12.27 -7.13
N GLU A 100 -6.15 12.45 -5.93
CA GLU A 100 -6.05 13.70 -5.16
C GLU A 100 -4.63 13.99 -4.69
N ILE A 101 -3.95 12.98 -4.13
CA ILE A 101 -2.56 13.13 -3.68
C ILE A 101 -1.63 13.31 -4.89
N LEU A 102 -1.85 12.57 -5.98
CA LEU A 102 -1.09 12.73 -7.22
C LEU A 102 -1.18 14.17 -7.76
N ALA A 103 -2.38 14.76 -7.78
CA ALA A 103 -2.56 16.14 -8.22
C ALA A 103 -1.79 17.14 -7.34
N THR A 104 -1.60 16.81 -6.06
CA THR A 104 -0.82 17.63 -5.12
C THR A 104 0.69 17.45 -5.28
N THR A 105 1.17 16.26 -5.67
CA THR A 105 2.62 16.00 -5.81
C THR A 105 3.21 16.46 -7.14
N MET A 106 2.39 16.52 -8.19
CA MET A 106 2.83 16.85 -9.55
C MET A 106 3.47 18.24 -9.72
N PRO A 107 2.96 19.33 -9.10
CA PRO A 107 3.59 20.65 -9.19
C PRO A 107 5.04 20.64 -8.70
N THR A 108 5.34 19.84 -7.67
CA THR A 108 6.66 19.73 -7.08
C THR A 108 7.64 18.97 -7.96
N LEU A 109 7.16 17.91 -8.63
CA LEU A 109 7.96 17.20 -9.61
C LEU A 109 8.33 18.11 -10.79
N ASN A 110 7.37 18.91 -11.28
CA ASN A 110 7.60 19.89 -12.35
C ASN A 110 8.60 20.97 -11.93
N ALA A 111 8.49 21.48 -10.70
CA ALA A 111 9.42 22.46 -10.16
C ALA A 111 10.84 21.88 -10.03
N LEU A 112 10.95 20.65 -9.56
CA LEU A 112 12.24 19.95 -9.45
C LEU A 112 12.88 19.72 -10.82
N GLN A 113 12.08 19.39 -11.84
CA GLN A 113 12.55 19.28 -13.22
C GLN A 113 13.13 20.62 -13.73
N ARG A 114 12.50 21.75 -13.40
CA ARG A 114 13.04 23.09 -13.74
C ARG A 114 14.38 23.35 -13.06
N VAL A 115 14.54 22.95 -11.80
CA VAL A 115 15.83 23.04 -11.08
C VAL A 115 16.90 22.22 -11.78
N ILE A 116 16.61 20.99 -12.20
CA ILE A 116 17.55 20.15 -12.95
C ILE A 116 17.99 20.82 -14.25
N MET A 117 17.02 21.32 -15.03
CA MET A 117 17.33 22.01 -16.29
C MET A 117 18.20 23.25 -16.05
N ALA A 118 17.93 24.03 -15.02
CA ALA A 118 18.72 25.21 -14.67
C ALA A 118 20.17 24.84 -14.32
N VAL A 119 20.36 23.78 -13.51
CA VAL A 119 21.69 23.27 -13.13
C VAL A 119 22.45 22.72 -14.35
N ASP A 120 21.76 22.07 -15.28
CA ASP A 120 22.37 21.55 -16.50
C ASP A 120 22.77 22.67 -17.48
N ILE A 121 22.01 23.77 -17.52
CA ILE A 121 22.36 24.98 -18.29
C ILE A 121 23.57 25.66 -17.65
N GLU A 122 23.58 25.77 -16.32
CA GLU A 122 24.68 26.34 -15.53
C GLU A 122 26.00 25.63 -15.82
N ALA A 123 26.01 24.29 -15.76
CA ALA A 123 27.18 23.47 -16.02
C ALA A 123 27.76 23.66 -17.44
N LYS A 124 27.00 24.20 -18.39
CA LYS A 124 27.41 24.43 -19.78
C LYS A 124 27.88 25.86 -20.07
N LYS A 125 27.48 26.86 -19.28
CA LYS A 125 27.80 28.28 -19.51
C LYS A 125 28.72 28.80 -18.40
N SER A 126 30.02 28.86 -18.71
CA SER A 126 31.11 29.18 -17.77
C SER A 126 31.17 30.65 -17.27
N GLU A 127 30.30 31.57 -17.71
CA GLU A 127 30.57 33.02 -17.54
C GLU A 127 29.77 33.76 -16.44
N ASP A 128 28.55 33.36 -16.08
CA ASP A 128 27.90 33.82 -14.83
C ASP A 128 26.70 32.91 -14.48
N PRO A 129 26.87 31.90 -13.62
CA PRO A 129 26.01 30.72 -13.67
C PRO A 129 24.92 30.68 -12.56
N ALA A 130 25.05 31.47 -11.49
CA ALA A 130 24.30 31.25 -10.25
C ALA A 130 22.84 31.77 -10.27
N ALA A 131 22.52 32.78 -11.08
CA ALA A 131 21.20 33.42 -11.11
C ALA A 131 20.03 32.49 -11.52
N PRO A 132 20.11 31.71 -12.63
CA PRO A 132 19.01 30.84 -13.03
C PRO A 132 18.76 29.68 -12.04
N VAL A 133 19.81 29.14 -11.44
CA VAL A 133 19.69 28.06 -10.44
C VAL A 133 19.12 28.58 -9.13
N LEU A 134 19.57 29.75 -8.67
CA LEU A 134 19.00 30.39 -7.49
C LEU A 134 17.51 30.70 -7.68
N HIS A 135 17.13 31.23 -8.84
CA HIS A 135 15.72 31.48 -9.17
C HIS A 135 14.89 30.18 -9.15
N ALA A 136 15.36 29.12 -9.81
CA ALA A 136 14.68 27.83 -9.83
C ALA A 136 14.56 27.20 -8.43
N LYS A 137 15.62 27.31 -7.60
CA LYS A 137 15.60 26.86 -6.20
C LYS A 137 14.60 27.64 -5.35
N ASN A 138 14.54 28.96 -5.50
CA ASN A 138 13.58 29.79 -4.78
C ASN A 138 12.13 29.45 -5.17
N GLU A 139 11.88 29.19 -6.46
CA GLU A 139 10.58 28.72 -6.94
C GLU A 139 10.22 27.35 -6.35
N TYR A 140 11.18 26.42 -6.30
CA TYR A 140 11.00 25.12 -5.65
C TYR A 140 10.63 25.27 -4.16
N ILE A 141 11.37 26.10 -3.41
CA ILE A 141 11.11 26.36 -1.99
C ILE A 141 9.71 26.94 -1.78
N ALA A 142 9.27 27.86 -2.64
CA ALA A 142 7.95 28.48 -2.56
C ALA A 142 6.80 27.47 -2.74
N ILE A 143 7.03 26.37 -3.47
CA ILE A 143 6.06 25.29 -3.67
C ILE A 143 6.12 24.27 -2.53
N VAL A 144 7.34 23.89 -2.11
CA VAL A 144 7.55 22.84 -1.10
C VAL A 144 7.06 23.27 0.29
N GLY A 145 7.25 24.53 0.67
CA GLY A 145 6.84 25.03 1.99
C GLY A 145 5.35 24.77 2.30
N PRO A 146 4.41 25.34 1.51
CA PRO A 146 2.98 25.08 1.67
C PRO A 146 2.62 23.60 1.54
N GLN A 147 3.34 22.86 0.70
CA GLN A 147 3.08 21.44 0.53
C GLN A 147 3.43 20.63 1.77
N LEU A 148 4.59 20.88 2.41
CA LEU A 148 4.98 20.22 3.65
C LEU A 148 3.99 20.47 4.79
N GLU A 149 3.39 21.66 4.83
CA GLU A 149 2.37 22.00 5.83
C GLU A 149 1.03 21.29 5.56
N ASN A 150 0.64 21.18 4.29
CA ASN A 150 -0.66 20.62 3.91
C ASN A 150 -0.65 19.10 3.70
N LEU A 151 0.51 18.50 3.41
CA LEU A 151 0.64 17.07 3.15
C LEU A 151 0.08 16.20 4.30
N PRO A 152 0.35 16.46 5.60
CA PRO A 152 -0.27 15.70 6.67
C PRO A 152 -1.79 15.79 6.64
N LYS A 153 -2.37 16.97 6.36
CA LYS A 153 -3.83 17.16 6.31
C LYS A 153 -4.48 16.31 5.21
N LEU A 154 -3.79 16.16 4.08
CA LEU A 154 -4.26 15.39 2.93
C LEU A 154 -4.09 13.88 3.11
N VAL A 155 -3.00 13.45 3.76
CA VAL A 155 -2.69 12.02 3.90
C VAL A 155 -3.34 11.40 5.14
N LEU A 156 -3.56 12.18 6.22
CA LEU A 156 -4.15 11.71 7.47
C LEU A 156 -5.49 10.96 7.32
N PRO A 157 -6.44 11.38 6.45
CA PRO A 157 -7.67 10.63 6.21
C PRO A 157 -7.42 9.18 5.78
N TYR A 158 -6.32 8.93 5.06
CA TYR A 158 -5.91 7.62 4.54
C TYR A 158 -5.10 6.79 5.53
N MET A 159 -4.65 7.38 6.63
CA MET A 159 -3.87 6.70 7.68
C MET A 159 -4.73 6.22 8.85
N ARG A 160 -6.07 6.28 8.75
CA ARG A 160 -6.96 5.84 9.82
C ARG A 160 -7.20 4.33 9.75
N MET A 161 -6.96 3.63 10.87
CA MET A 161 -7.19 2.17 10.99
C MET A 161 -8.66 1.72 10.75
N HIS A 162 -9.62 2.64 10.77
CA HIS A 162 -11.04 2.33 10.59
C HIS A 162 -11.59 2.73 9.20
N GLN A 163 -10.72 2.95 8.19
CA GLN A 163 -11.23 3.26 6.86
C GLN A 163 -12.17 2.14 6.36
N LYS A 164 -13.33 2.57 5.82
CA LYS A 164 -14.21 1.70 5.05
C LYS A 164 -13.45 1.33 3.78
N LEU A 165 -13.15 0.03 3.65
CA LEU A 165 -12.75 -0.59 2.38
C LEU A 165 -13.82 -0.31 1.32
#